data_AF-A0A9D6U2X2-F1
#
_entry.id   AF-A0A9D6U2X2-F1
#
_cell.length_a   1.000
_cell.length_b   1.000
_cell.length_c   1.000
_cell.angle_alpha   90.00
_cell.angle_beta   90.00
_cell.angle_gamma   90.00
#
_symmetry.space_group_name_H-M   'P 1'
#
loop_
_entity.id
_entity.type
_entity.pdbx_description
1 polymer ?
#
loop_
_entity_poly.entity_id
_entity_poly.type
_entity_poly.pdbx_seq_one_letter_code
_entity_poly.pdbx_strand_id
1 'polypeptide(L)'
;MTDFHAPLRSAVKARRRGRPLVLFLDYDGTLVEIAPRPELARPSPELLELLSRLTAQVDLKVMVVSGRPLRHLQALLPVPGLDFLGSHGGEAFIGGRPYPMPVATVNHKELSRWRSRLAEVLQPFQGWWIEDKPLGFDLHYRQVSAYHLA
;
A
#
# COMPACT_ATOMS: atom_id res chain seq x y z
N MET A 1 19.34 10.51 20.97
CA MET A 1 18.45 9.88 19.98
C MET A 1 18.60 10.62 18.67
N THR A 2 18.92 9.92 17.58
CA THR A 2 19.04 10.53 16.24
C THR A 2 17.67 10.98 15.76
N ASP A 3 17.55 12.24 15.39
CA ASP A 3 16.34 12.79 14.80
C ASP A 3 16.24 12.39 13.32
N PHE A 4 15.59 11.25 13.06
CA PHE A 4 15.37 10.73 11.71
C PHE A 4 14.61 11.69 10.79
N HIS A 5 13.92 12.70 11.34
CA HIS A 5 13.16 13.66 10.55
C HIS A 5 13.95 14.93 10.20
N ALA A 6 15.15 15.15 10.76
CA ALA A 6 15.95 16.34 10.46
C ALA A 6 16.25 16.51 8.96
N PRO A 7 16.64 15.46 8.21
CA PRO A 7 16.87 15.57 6.76
C PRO A 7 15.59 15.95 6.00
N LEU A 8 14.46 15.35 6.35
CA LEU A 8 13.16 15.63 5.71
C LEU A 8 12.73 17.07 5.97
N ARG A 9 12.83 17.56 7.21
CA ARG A 9 12.53 18.96 7.55
C ARG A 9 13.42 19.94 6.80
N SER A 10 14.71 19.62 6.67
CA SER A 10 15.65 20.43 5.88
C SER A 10 15.26 20.47 4.41
N ALA A 11 14.93 19.32 3.81
CA ALA A 11 14.47 19.23 2.43
C ALA A 11 13.17 20.02 2.17
N VAL A 12 12.20 19.92 3.08
CA VAL A 12 10.95 20.70 3.01
C VAL A 12 11.21 22.20 3.13
N LYS A 13 12.08 22.64 4.05
CA LYS A 13 12.46 24.06 4.18
C LYS A 13 13.24 24.58 2.96
N ALA A 14 14.09 23.74 2.37
CA ALA A 14 14.87 24.07 1.18
C ALA A 14 14.03 24.08 -0.11
N ARG A 15 12.78 23.61 -0.06
CA ARG A 15 11.86 23.59 -1.20
C ARG A 15 11.69 25.00 -1.76
N ARG A 16 12.08 25.18 -3.02
CA ARG A 16 11.90 26.43 -3.76
C ARG A 16 10.58 26.38 -4.53
N ARG A 17 9.80 27.47 -4.49
CA ARG A 17 8.63 27.65 -5.38
C ARG A 17 9.09 27.53 -6.84
N GLY A 18 8.28 26.92 -7.70
CA GLY A 18 8.60 26.69 -9.11
C GLY A 18 9.49 25.46 -9.39
N ARG A 19 9.84 24.67 -8.36
CA ARG A 19 10.46 23.34 -8.54
C ARG A 19 9.45 22.26 -8.19
N PRO A 20 8.92 21.51 -9.18
CA PRO A 20 7.98 20.43 -8.92
C PRO A 20 8.55 19.40 -7.95
N LEU A 21 7.72 18.92 -7.04
CA LEU A 21 8.03 17.83 -6.12
C LEU A 21 6.99 16.72 -6.30
N VAL A 22 7.46 15.48 -6.21
CA VAL A 22 6.59 14.31 -6.10
C VAL A 22 6.83 13.67 -4.74
N LEU A 23 5.76 13.46 -3.97
CA LEU A 23 5.78 12.71 -2.72
C LEU A 23 5.26 11.31 -2.99
N PHE A 24 6.09 10.31 -2.68
CA PHE A 24 5.69 8.91 -2.67
C PHE A 24 5.46 8.50 -1.23
N LEU A 25 4.25 8.09 -0.91
CA LEU A 25 3.81 7.77 0.45
C LEU A 25 3.30 6.35 0.49
N ASP A 26 3.86 5.54 1.38
CA ASP A 26 3.26 4.25 1.70
C ASP A 26 1.96 4.43 2.51
N TYR A 27 1.08 3.44 2.52
CA TYR A 27 -0.20 3.50 3.24
C TYR A 27 -0.11 2.84 4.63
N ASP A 28 0.07 1.53 4.69
CA ASP A 28 -0.02 0.73 5.93
C ASP A 28 1.25 0.87 6.77
N GLY A 29 1.12 1.43 7.97
CA GLY A 29 2.23 1.75 8.86
C GLY A 29 2.94 3.08 8.55
N THR A 30 2.45 3.82 7.54
CA THR A 30 3.00 5.12 7.15
C THR A 30 1.93 6.22 7.26
N LEU A 31 0.88 6.16 6.42
CA LEU A 31 -0.23 7.12 6.50
C LEU A 31 -1.26 6.68 7.54
N VAL A 32 -1.45 5.38 7.70
CA VAL A 32 -2.42 4.78 8.63
C VAL A 32 -1.71 3.75 9.48
N GLU A 33 -2.00 3.70 10.78
CA GLU A 33 -1.41 2.71 11.68
C GLU A 33 -1.71 1.27 11.25
N ILE A 34 -0.77 0.36 11.51
CA ILE A 34 -0.95 -1.06 11.20
C ILE A 34 -2.09 -1.61 12.07
N ALA A 35 -3.13 -2.13 11.42
CA ALA A 35 -4.24 -2.79 12.09
C ALA A 35 -4.09 -4.32 12.10
N PRO A 36 -4.79 -5.05 12.99
CA PRO A 36 -4.80 -6.51 13.00
C PRO A 36 -5.37 -7.14 11.73
N ARG A 37 -6.24 -6.42 11.01
CA ARG A 37 -6.79 -6.84 9.71
C ARG A 37 -6.78 -5.67 8.71
N PRO A 38 -6.55 -5.92 7.41
CA PRO A 38 -6.45 -4.87 6.40
C PRO A 38 -7.68 -3.95 6.31
N GLU A 39 -8.88 -4.47 6.51
CA GLU A 39 -10.14 -3.71 6.45
C GLU A 39 -10.32 -2.69 7.59
N LEU A 40 -9.54 -2.82 8.66
CA LEU A 40 -9.58 -1.96 9.83
C LEU A 40 -8.62 -0.76 9.75
N ALA A 41 -7.60 -0.84 8.90
CA ALA A 41 -6.67 0.28 8.66
C ALA A 41 -7.34 1.33 7.75
N ARG A 42 -8.17 2.18 8.36
CA ARG A 42 -8.90 3.29 7.72
C ARG A 42 -8.24 4.64 8.02
N PRO A 43 -8.24 5.58 7.07
CA PRO A 43 -7.67 6.90 7.29
C PRO A 43 -8.57 7.74 8.20
N SER A 44 -7.97 8.65 8.96
CA SER A 44 -8.72 9.63 9.74
C SER A 44 -9.21 10.78 8.84
N PRO A 45 -10.26 11.53 9.23
CA PRO A 45 -10.70 12.72 8.52
C PRO A 45 -9.58 13.76 8.33
N GLU A 46 -8.74 13.95 9.35
CA GLU A 46 -7.64 14.91 9.34
C GLU A 46 -6.57 14.55 8.31
N LEU A 47 -6.31 13.25 8.12
CA LEU A 47 -5.41 12.75 7.08
C LEU A 47 -5.97 13.03 5.68
N LEU A 48 -7.27 12.77 5.46
CA LEU A 48 -7.92 13.05 4.18
C LEU A 48 -7.89 14.55 3.84
N GLU A 49 -8.12 15.40 4.83
CA GLU A 49 -8.02 16.84 4.67
C GLU A 49 -6.57 17.27 4.36
N LEU A 50 -5.59 16.71 5.07
CA LEU A 50 -4.17 16.98 4.80
C LEU A 50 -3.78 16.62 3.37
N LEU A 51 -4.14 15.41 2.92
CA LEU A 51 -3.86 14.98 1.55
C LEU A 51 -4.54 15.88 0.52
N SER A 52 -5.78 16.30 0.79
CA SER A 52 -6.52 17.24 -0.07
C SER A 52 -5.80 18.59 -0.20
N ARG A 53 -5.26 19.13 0.90
CA ARG A 53 -4.45 20.36 0.87
C ARG A 53 -3.13 20.20 0.12
N LEU A 54 -2.51 19.01 0.20
CA LEU A 54 -1.27 18.72 -0.51
C LEU A 54 -1.51 18.59 -2.02
N THR A 55 -2.56 17.89 -2.46
CA THR A 55 -2.86 17.72 -3.89
C THR A 55 -3.31 19.01 -4.57
N ALA A 56 -3.82 19.99 -3.82
CA ALA A 56 -4.19 21.31 -4.33
C ALA A 56 -2.99 22.22 -4.69
N GLN A 57 -1.76 21.87 -4.30
CA GLN A 57 -0.58 22.67 -4.59
C GLN A 57 -0.07 22.43 -6.02
N VAL A 58 0.08 23.50 -6.81
CA VAL A 58 0.44 23.44 -8.24
C VAL A 58 1.76 22.71 -8.51
N ASP A 59 2.76 22.88 -7.64
CA ASP A 59 4.10 22.28 -7.80
C ASP A 59 4.25 20.97 -7.02
N LEU A 60 3.16 20.35 -6.55
CA LEU A 60 3.22 19.14 -5.74
C LEU A 60 2.34 18.04 -6.34
N LYS A 61 2.93 16.87 -6.55
CA LYS A 61 2.22 15.63 -6.82
C LYS A 61 2.34 14.72 -5.61
N VAL A 62 1.25 14.05 -5.29
CA VAL A 62 1.18 13.08 -4.20
C VAL A 62 0.76 11.75 -4.79
N MET A 63 1.62 10.76 -4.60
CA MET A 63 1.45 9.40 -5.05
C MET A 63 1.40 8.48 -3.83
N VAL A 64 0.34 7.71 -3.70
CA VAL A 64 0.27 6.65 -2.68
C VAL A 64 0.75 5.34 -3.30
N VAL A 65 1.78 4.73 -2.71
CA VAL A 65 2.39 3.48 -3.17
C VAL A 65 2.13 2.40 -2.15
N SER A 66 1.38 1.35 -2.50
CA SER A 66 0.98 0.33 -1.52
C SER A 66 0.86 -1.05 -2.13
N GLY A 67 0.95 -2.07 -1.28
CA GLY A 67 0.57 -3.45 -1.60
C GLY A 67 -0.95 -3.65 -1.74
N ARG A 68 -1.76 -2.68 -1.27
CA ARG A 68 -3.22 -2.75 -1.42
C ARG A 68 -3.64 -2.71 -2.90
N PRO A 69 -4.71 -3.43 -3.27
CA PRO A 69 -5.31 -3.29 -4.59
C PRO A 69 -5.67 -1.84 -4.89
N LEU A 70 -5.49 -1.39 -6.14
CA LEU A 70 -5.76 0.00 -6.54
C LEU A 70 -7.18 0.44 -6.17
N ARG A 71 -8.18 -0.40 -6.44
CA ARG A 71 -9.58 -0.14 -6.08
C ARG A 71 -9.80 0.11 -4.58
N HIS A 72 -9.04 -0.57 -3.72
CA HIS A 72 -9.16 -0.39 -2.27
C HIS A 72 -8.54 0.95 -1.85
N LEU A 73 -7.38 1.33 -2.43
CA LEU A 73 -6.77 2.63 -2.18
C LEU A 73 -7.70 3.78 -2.57
N GLN A 74 -8.32 3.70 -3.75
CA GLN A 74 -9.26 4.73 -4.22
C GLN A 74 -10.50 4.86 -3.32
N ALA A 75 -11.00 3.73 -2.78
CA ALA A 75 -12.12 3.75 -1.85
C ALA A 75 -11.74 4.31 -0.47
N LEU A 76 -10.53 4.03 0.01
CA LEU A 76 -10.04 4.52 1.29
C LEU A 76 -9.66 6.00 1.23
N LEU A 77 -9.08 6.43 0.11
CA LEU A 77 -8.57 7.79 -0.10
C LEU A 77 -9.30 8.47 -1.27
N PRO A 78 -10.58 8.86 -1.08
CA PRO A 78 -11.37 9.54 -2.11
C PRO A 78 -10.97 11.02 -2.24
N VAL A 79 -9.68 11.28 -2.44
CA VAL A 79 -9.09 12.63 -2.52
C VAL A 79 -8.74 12.96 -3.98
N PRO A 80 -9.36 13.99 -4.57
CA PRO A 80 -9.03 14.42 -5.92
C PRO A 80 -7.56 14.79 -6.09
N GLY A 81 -6.97 14.39 -7.22
CA GLY A 81 -5.59 14.69 -7.58
C GLY A 81 -4.54 13.77 -6.94
N LEU A 82 -4.94 12.78 -6.13
CA LEU A 82 -4.04 11.70 -5.74
C LEU A 82 -3.75 10.78 -6.93
N ASP A 83 -2.48 10.45 -7.08
CA ASP A 83 -2.03 9.36 -7.92
C ASP A 83 -1.81 8.11 -7.03
N PHE A 84 -1.92 6.92 -7.62
CA PHE A 84 -1.80 5.65 -6.91
C PHE A 84 -0.94 4.65 -7.67
N LEU A 85 -0.10 3.92 -6.93
CA LEU A 85 0.48 2.64 -7.31
C LEU A 85 -0.04 1.57 -6.34
N GLY A 86 -0.92 0.71 -6.84
CA GLY A 86 -1.49 -0.42 -6.08
C GLY A 86 -0.81 -1.74 -6.41
N SER A 87 -1.14 -2.78 -5.64
CA SER A 87 -0.67 -4.15 -5.86
C SER A 87 0.85 -4.24 -6.03
N HIS A 88 1.61 -3.55 -5.17
CA HIS A 88 3.08 -3.49 -5.22
C HIS A 88 3.64 -2.90 -6.52
N GLY A 89 2.95 -1.94 -7.13
CA GLY A 89 3.31 -1.36 -8.43
C GLY A 89 2.75 -2.13 -9.62
N GLY A 90 1.88 -3.11 -9.38
CA GLY A 90 1.16 -3.85 -10.40
C GLY A 90 0.02 -3.09 -11.07
N GLU A 91 -0.53 -2.11 -10.37
CA GLU A 91 -1.64 -1.30 -10.85
C GLU A 91 -1.26 0.17 -10.67
N ALA A 92 -1.64 1.03 -11.62
CA ALA A 92 -1.35 2.46 -11.52
C ALA A 92 -2.54 3.30 -11.96
N PHE A 93 -2.76 4.40 -11.24
CA PHE A 93 -3.70 5.45 -11.59
C PHE A 93 -3.00 6.79 -11.46
N ILE A 94 -2.73 7.45 -12.57
CA ILE A 94 -1.86 8.62 -12.62
C ILE A 94 -2.53 9.69 -13.49
N GLY A 95 -2.65 10.90 -12.96
CA GLY A 95 -3.27 12.03 -13.66
C GLY A 95 -4.76 11.82 -13.91
N GLY A 96 -5.47 11.17 -12.98
CA GLY A 96 -6.91 10.97 -13.07
C GLY A 96 -7.35 9.84 -14.00
N ARG A 97 -6.43 8.95 -14.41
CA ARG A 97 -6.74 7.82 -15.31
C ARG A 97 -5.89 6.59 -15.00
N PRO A 98 -6.37 5.38 -15.35
CA PRO A 98 -5.54 4.18 -15.31
C PRO A 98 -4.27 4.38 -16.14
N TYR A 99 -3.14 3.96 -15.60
CA TYR A 99 -1.85 4.00 -16.28
C TYR A 99 -1.38 2.56 -16.55
N PRO A 100 -1.01 2.22 -17.79
CA PRO A 100 -0.62 0.86 -18.14
C PRO A 100 0.71 0.51 -17.47
N MET A 101 0.71 -0.57 -16.69
CA MET A 101 1.91 -1.10 -16.04
C MET A 101 2.47 -2.27 -16.83
N PRO A 102 3.79 -2.36 -17.03
CA PRO A 102 4.45 -3.49 -17.68
C PRO A 102 4.53 -4.66 -16.70
N VAL A 103 3.40 -5.21 -16.30
CA VAL A 103 3.35 -6.36 -15.40
C VAL A 103 3.40 -7.63 -16.23
N ALA A 104 4.25 -8.58 -15.82
CA ALA A 104 4.23 -9.92 -16.38
C ALA A 104 2.84 -10.54 -16.24
N THR A 105 2.42 -11.31 -17.23
CA THR A 105 1.14 -12.02 -17.19
C THR A 105 1.10 -12.93 -15.97
N VAL A 106 0.03 -12.85 -15.18
CA VAL A 106 -0.12 -13.67 -13.97
C VAL A 106 -0.18 -15.15 -14.37
N ASN A 107 0.76 -15.95 -13.88
CA ASN A 107 0.74 -17.40 -14.09
C ASN A 107 -0.24 -18.06 -13.10
N HIS A 108 -1.52 -18.07 -13.46
CA HIS A 108 -2.58 -18.64 -12.60
C HIS A 108 -2.36 -20.12 -12.27
N LYS A 109 -1.73 -20.89 -13.16
CA LYS A 109 -1.39 -22.30 -12.91
C LYS A 109 -0.38 -22.42 -11.78
N GLU A 110 0.67 -21.61 -11.80
CA GLU A 110 1.68 -21.62 -10.75
C GLU A 110 1.13 -21.09 -9.43
N LEU A 111 0.30 -20.04 -9.46
CA LEU A 111 -0.38 -19.56 -8.25
C LEU A 111 -1.29 -20.62 -7.64
N SER A 112 -2.04 -21.37 -8.44
CA SER A 112 -2.91 -22.46 -7.95
C SER A 112 -2.09 -23.61 -7.35
N ARG A 113 -0.96 -23.96 -7.99
CA ARG A 113 0.00 -24.93 -7.46
C ARG A 113 0.53 -24.51 -6.09
N TRP A 114 0.95 -23.25 -5.94
CA TRP A 114 1.45 -22.75 -4.65
C TRP A 114 0.36 -22.69 -3.58
N ARG A 115 -0.87 -22.25 -3.91
CA ARG A 115 -2.00 -22.30 -2.96
C ARG A 115 -2.24 -23.70 -2.44
N SER A 116 -2.30 -24.68 -3.34
CA SER A 116 -2.53 -26.08 -2.97
C SER A 116 -1.40 -26.61 -2.07
N ARG A 117 -0.15 -26.32 -2.43
CA ARG A 117 1.02 -26.75 -1.65
C ARG A 117 1.06 -26.11 -0.26
N LEU A 118 0.73 -24.82 -0.15
CA LEU A 118 0.67 -24.14 1.14
C LEU A 118 -0.46 -24.70 2.01
N ALA A 119 -1.64 -24.95 1.45
CA ALA A 119 -2.74 -25.54 2.20
C ALA A 119 -2.42 -26.95 2.73
N GLU A 120 -1.70 -27.75 1.94
CA GLU A 120 -1.21 -29.07 2.36
C GLU A 120 -0.20 -28.97 3.52
N VAL A 121 0.83 -28.13 3.37
CA VAL A 121 1.89 -27.98 4.37
C VAL A 121 1.38 -27.33 5.66
N LEU A 122 0.41 -26.42 5.54
CA LEU A 122 -0.09 -25.65 6.68
C LEU A 122 -1.30 -26.29 7.38
N GLN A 123 -1.78 -27.45 6.92
CA GLN A 123 -2.87 -28.19 7.56
C GLN A 123 -2.73 -28.33 9.10
N PRO A 124 -1.54 -28.60 9.66
CA PRO A 124 -1.39 -28.74 11.10
C PRO A 124 -1.55 -27.44 11.90
N PHE A 125 -1.42 -26.28 11.24
CA PHE A 125 -1.42 -24.98 11.91
C PHE A 125 -2.80 -24.32 11.82
N GLN A 126 -3.25 -23.73 12.93
CA GLN A 126 -4.46 -22.91 12.97
C GLN A 126 -4.10 -21.42 12.97
N GLY A 127 -4.96 -20.59 12.39
CA GLY A 127 -4.83 -19.13 12.41
C GLY A 127 -4.10 -18.52 11.20
N TRP A 128 -3.70 -19.33 10.21
CA TRP A 128 -3.25 -18.81 8.92
C TRP A 128 -4.42 -18.65 7.95
N TRP A 129 -4.28 -17.76 6.98
CA TRP A 129 -5.23 -17.61 5.88
C TRP A 129 -4.55 -16.98 4.66
N ILE A 130 -5.16 -17.13 3.49
CA ILE A 130 -4.67 -16.57 2.23
C ILE A 130 -5.58 -15.42 1.81
N GLU A 131 -4.99 -14.28 1.46
CA GLU A 131 -5.69 -13.14 0.87
C GLU A 131 -5.40 -13.09 -0.63
N ASP A 132 -6.45 -13.14 -1.46
CA ASP A 132 -6.28 -12.99 -2.90
C ASP A 132 -5.95 -11.55 -3.29
N LYS A 133 -4.90 -11.40 -4.10
CA LYS A 133 -4.45 -10.13 -4.67
C LYS A 133 -4.56 -10.15 -6.19
N PRO A 134 -4.69 -8.99 -6.86
CA PRO A 134 -4.77 -8.93 -8.32
C PRO A 134 -3.63 -9.67 -9.06
N LEU A 135 -2.43 -9.70 -8.48
CA LEU A 135 -1.25 -10.31 -9.09
C LEU A 135 -0.72 -11.55 -8.35
N GLY A 136 -1.45 -12.06 -7.36
CA GLY A 136 -0.93 -13.11 -6.49
C GLY A 136 -1.81 -13.35 -5.27
N PHE A 137 -1.19 -13.62 -4.14
CA PHE A 137 -1.85 -13.72 -2.86
C PHE A 137 -0.86 -13.48 -1.72
N ASP A 138 -1.36 -13.05 -0.57
CA ASP A 138 -0.59 -12.94 0.66
C ASP A 138 -0.93 -14.12 1.59
N LEU A 139 0.08 -14.69 2.24
CA LEU A 139 -0.10 -15.66 3.32
C LEU A 139 0.00 -14.92 4.66
N HIS A 140 -1.12 -14.85 5.37
CA HIS A 140 -1.19 -14.25 6.69
C HIS A 140 -0.94 -15.32 7.74
N TYR A 141 0.08 -15.12 8.58
CA TYR A 141 0.48 -16.08 9.63
C TYR A 141 0.58 -15.46 11.02
N ARG A 142 0.29 -14.16 11.17
CA ARG A 142 0.42 -13.43 12.45
C ARG A 142 -0.42 -14.05 13.59
N GLN A 143 -1.52 -14.72 13.25
CA GLN A 143 -2.44 -15.34 14.22
C GLN A 143 -2.15 -16.84 14.45
N VAL A 144 -1.07 -17.37 13.85
CA VAL A 144 -0.70 -18.77 14.06
C VAL A 144 -0.16 -18.97 15.48
N SER A 145 -0.74 -19.94 16.20
CA SER A 145 -0.33 -20.23 17.58
C SER A 145 1.12 -20.72 17.67
N ALA A 146 1.87 -20.24 18.66
CA ALA A 146 3.27 -20.61 18.89
C ALA A 146 3.46 -22.06 19.39
N TYR A 147 2.39 -22.76 19.78
CA TYR A 147 2.44 -24.10 20.39
C TYR A 147 2.82 -25.24 19.45
N HIS A 148 3.10 -24.96 18.17
CA HIS A 148 3.46 -25.97 17.16
C HIS A 148 4.97 -26.00 16.82
N LEU A 149 5.83 -25.30 17.58
CA LEU A 149 7.30 -25.30 17.41
C LEU A 149 8.03 -26.32 18.31
N ALA A 150 7.35 -27.39 18.75
CA ALA A 150 7.94 -28.46 19.55
C ALA A 150 8.38 -29.64 18.68
#